data_AF-A0A354MBP5-F1
#
_entry.id   AF-A0A354MBP5-F1
#
_cell.length_a   1.000
_cell.length_b   1.000
_cell.length_c   1.000
_cell.angle_alpha   90.00
_cell.angle_beta   90.00
_cell.angle_gamma   90.00
#
_symmetry.space_group_name_H-M   'P 1'
#
loop_
_entity.id
_entity.type
_entity.pdbx_description
1 polymer ?
#
loop_
_entity_poly.entity_id
_entity_poly.type
_entity_poly.pdbx_seq_one_letter_code
_entity_poly.pdbx_strand_id
1 'polypeptide(L)'
;MILVLIFLCIIIILFLFFLVLLLSSIKLEIKDFELSNITEITTKDYMIKMSINLFGKIKIFSIKLNSNKLKKIYSKSKLEKINLKEIKEIFTVEDIKNLKLELMYLNVKVKIGLEDVILTSSLVFIISTAISILLPHIIKTYNSGNYIYEILPLYVNKNSYYIKLHCIIQLKIVHIINIIYIYLKKGRSDKYERASNRRSYEHSYE
;
A
#
# COMPACT_ATOMS: atom_id res chain seq x y z
N MET A 1 20.98 -3.02 -44.96
CA MET A 1 21.32 -3.93 -43.83
C MET A 1 21.60 -3.16 -42.52
N ILE A 2 22.44 -2.11 -42.50
CA ILE A 2 22.72 -1.32 -41.28
C ILE A 2 21.44 -0.76 -40.62
N LEU A 3 20.50 -0.19 -41.39
CA LEU A 3 19.27 0.39 -40.84
C LEU A 3 18.39 -0.64 -40.10
N VAL A 4 18.31 -1.86 -40.66
CA VAL A 4 17.54 -2.97 -40.07
C VAL A 4 18.16 -3.40 -38.75
N LEU A 5 19.49 -3.43 -38.66
CA LEU A 5 20.22 -3.73 -37.42
C LEU A 5 19.97 -2.67 -36.34
N ILE A 6 19.99 -1.39 -36.71
CA ILE A 6 19.69 -0.29 -35.78
C ILE A 6 18.26 -0.41 -35.24
N PHE A 7 17.29 -0.68 -36.12
CA PHE A 7 15.90 -0.85 -35.72
C PHE A 7 15.71 -2.06 -34.79
N LEU A 8 16.40 -3.18 -35.08
CA LEU A 8 16.40 -4.36 -34.21
C LEU A 8 16.97 -4.04 -32.82
N CYS A 9 18.08 -3.30 -32.75
CA CYS A 9 18.67 -2.87 -31.48
C CYS A 9 17.69 -2.01 -30.66
N ILE A 10 16.96 -1.10 -31.29
CA ILE A 10 15.95 -0.26 -30.61
C ILE A 10 14.83 -1.13 -30.04
N ILE A 11 14.32 -2.10 -30.80
CA ILE A 11 13.28 -3.02 -30.33
C ILE A 11 13.77 -3.82 -29.12
N ILE A 12 15.00 -4.33 -29.18
CA ILE A 12 15.59 -5.09 -28.07
C ILE A 12 15.70 -4.22 -26.82
N ILE A 13 16.17 -2.97 -26.94
CA ILE A 13 16.26 -2.03 -25.81
C ILE A 13 14.88 -1.77 -25.21
N LEU A 14 13.86 -1.55 -26.05
CA LEU A 14 12.50 -1.29 -25.59
C LEU A 14 11.89 -2.52 -24.87
N PHE A 15 12.12 -3.72 -25.41
CA PHE A 15 11.70 -4.96 -24.77
C PHE A 15 12.37 -5.16 -23.42
N LEU A 16 13.68 -4.90 -23.33
CA LEU A 16 14.44 -5.04 -22.10
C LEU A 16 13.99 -4.02 -21.03
N PHE A 17 13.66 -2.80 -21.45
CA PHE A 17 13.04 -1.80 -20.59
C PHE A 17 11.67 -2.25 -20.06
N PHE A 18 10.82 -2.83 -20.91
CA PHE A 18 9.53 -3.36 -20.49
C PHE A 18 9.68 -4.50 -19.48
N LEU A 19 10.65 -5.39 -19.70
CA LEU A 19 10.97 -6.48 -18.79
C LEU A 19 11.38 -5.96 -17.40
N VAL A 20 12.19 -4.90 -17.36
CA VAL A 20 12.57 -4.20 -16.12
C VAL A 20 11.35 -3.69 -15.36
N LEU A 21 10.38 -3.07 -16.05
CA LEU A 21 9.14 -2.58 -15.44
C LEU A 21 8.31 -3.73 -14.85
N LEU A 22 8.19 -4.85 -15.58
CA LEU A 22 7.44 -6.02 -15.13
C LEU A 22 7.98 -6.63 -13.83
N LEU A 23 9.31 -6.59 -13.67
CA LEU A 23 10.04 -7.23 -12.58
C LEU A 23 10.29 -6.28 -11.40
N SER A 24 9.92 -5.01 -11.53
CA SER A 24 10.15 -3.98 -10.52
C SER A 24 9.06 -3.97 -9.44
N SER A 25 9.48 -3.59 -8.24
CA SER A 25 8.64 -3.49 -7.05
C SER A 25 8.96 -2.22 -6.27
N ILE A 26 7.94 -1.63 -5.65
CA ILE A 26 8.09 -0.54 -4.69
C ILE A 26 8.08 -1.16 -3.29
N LYS A 27 9.05 -0.78 -2.46
CA LYS A 27 9.13 -1.14 -1.05
C LYS A 27 8.95 0.11 -0.21
N LEU A 28 8.09 0.01 0.79
CA LEU A 28 7.87 1.01 1.81
C LEU A 28 8.27 0.41 3.16
N GLU A 29 9.22 1.05 3.84
CA GLU A 29 9.78 0.65 5.12
C GLU A 29 9.53 1.77 6.12
N ILE A 30 8.74 1.48 7.16
CA ILE A 30 8.50 2.38 8.28
C ILE A 30 9.31 1.85 9.45
N LYS A 31 10.24 2.66 9.97
CA LYS A 31 11.06 2.30 11.14
C LYS A 31 10.72 3.17 12.33
N ASP A 32 10.68 2.51 13.48
CA ASP A 32 10.60 3.14 14.80
C ASP A 32 9.49 4.19 14.89
N PHE A 33 8.36 3.90 14.26
CA PHE A 33 7.16 4.72 14.43
C PHE A 33 6.60 4.45 15.83
N GLU A 34 6.49 5.49 16.63
CA GLU A 34 6.05 5.41 18.02
C GLU A 34 4.99 6.49 18.28
N LEU A 35 3.87 6.10 18.87
CA LEU A 35 2.77 6.98 19.22
C LEU A 35 2.24 6.61 20.60
N SER A 36 2.13 7.57 21.51
CA SER A 36 1.66 7.35 22.87
C SER A 36 1.16 8.62 23.50
N ASN A 37 0.17 8.48 24.37
CA ASN A 37 -0.28 9.52 25.29
C ASN A 37 0.11 9.22 26.77
N ILE A 38 0.90 8.18 27.01
CA ILE A 38 1.29 7.71 28.35
C ILE A 38 2.68 8.24 28.70
N THR A 39 3.60 8.11 27.74
CA THR A 39 4.96 8.63 27.83
C THR A 39 5.06 9.87 26.95
N GLU A 40 5.70 10.93 27.43
CA GLU A 40 6.18 11.99 26.54
C GLU A 40 7.17 11.37 25.56
N ILE A 41 6.69 11.04 24.37
CA ILE A 41 7.57 10.64 23.28
C ILE A 41 8.28 11.92 22.85
N THR A 42 9.49 12.14 23.38
CA THR A 42 10.47 13.00 22.72
C THR A 42 10.48 12.54 21.28
N THR A 43 10.12 13.41 20.32
CA THR A 43 9.86 13.06 18.92
C THR A 43 10.99 12.18 18.37
N LYS A 44 10.87 10.86 18.51
CA LYS A 44 11.87 9.94 18.00
C LYS A 44 11.83 10.09 16.49
N ASP A 45 13.01 10.16 15.89
CA ASP A 45 13.18 10.30 14.45
C ASP A 45 12.72 9.02 13.75
N TYR A 46 11.40 8.84 13.67
CA TYR A 46 10.82 7.82 12.82
C TYR A 46 11.28 8.06 11.40
N MET A 47 11.55 6.97 10.69
CA MET A 47 12.06 7.01 9.33
C MET A 47 11.12 6.25 8.41
N ILE A 48 10.60 6.95 7.41
CA ILE A 48 9.89 6.36 6.30
C ILE A 48 10.86 6.28 5.13
N LYS A 49 11.05 5.09 4.59
CA LYS A 49 11.90 4.88 3.42
C LYS A 49 11.09 4.24 2.32
N MET A 50 11.12 4.85 1.15
CA MET A 50 10.56 4.29 -0.07
C MET A 50 11.69 3.91 -1.00
N SER A 51 11.64 2.72 -1.59
CA SER A 51 12.63 2.29 -2.57
C SER A 51 12.02 1.52 -3.73
N ILE A 52 12.60 1.68 -4.91
CA ILE A 52 12.27 0.87 -6.08
C ILE A 52 13.32 -0.24 -6.17
N ASN A 53 12.85 -1.48 -6.21
CA ASN A 53 13.65 -2.68 -6.22
C ASN A 53 13.35 -3.53 -7.46
N LEU A 54 14.38 -3.88 -8.22
CA LEU A 54 14.34 -4.89 -9.27
C LEU A 54 14.39 -6.29 -8.66
N PHE A 55 13.55 -7.21 -9.14
CA PHE A 55 13.47 -8.60 -8.65
C PHE A 55 13.24 -8.70 -7.13
N GLY A 56 12.69 -7.66 -6.50
CA GLY A 56 12.54 -7.57 -5.04
C GLY A 56 13.87 -7.53 -4.25
N LYS A 57 15.04 -7.54 -4.90
CA LYS A 57 16.35 -7.62 -4.23
C LYS A 57 17.23 -6.40 -4.52
N ILE A 58 17.40 -6.06 -5.80
CA ILE A 58 18.35 -5.02 -6.23
C ILE A 58 17.68 -3.66 -6.11
N LYS A 59 18.17 -2.80 -5.24
CA LYS A 59 17.63 -1.45 -5.07
C LYS A 59 18.15 -0.54 -6.18
N ILE A 60 17.25 -0.01 -7.00
CA ILE A 60 17.56 0.96 -8.06
C ILE A 60 17.56 2.37 -7.49
N PHE A 61 16.57 2.69 -6.66
CA PHE A 61 16.35 4.03 -6.14
C PHE A 61 15.82 3.97 -4.71
N SER A 62 16.18 4.94 -3.87
CA SER A 62 15.57 5.06 -2.54
C SER A 62 15.54 6.49 -2.01
N ILE A 63 14.43 6.83 -1.37
CA ILE A 63 14.22 8.07 -0.64
C ILE A 63 14.03 7.74 0.83
N LYS A 64 14.68 8.51 1.70
CA LYS A 64 14.50 8.46 3.16
C LYS A 64 13.89 9.79 3.63
N LEU A 65 12.77 9.69 4.30
CA LEU A 65 12.02 10.79 4.92
C LEU A 65 12.06 10.61 6.43
N ASN A 66 12.60 11.60 7.13
CA ASN A 66 12.54 11.68 8.59
C ASN A 66 11.47 12.69 9.02
N SER A 67 11.21 12.70 10.32
CA SER A 67 10.37 13.68 11.03
C SER A 67 10.53 15.12 10.48
N ASN A 68 11.78 15.59 10.38
CA ASN A 68 12.10 16.96 9.96
C ASN A 68 11.83 17.23 8.48
N LYS A 69 12.16 16.30 7.57
CA LYS A 69 11.83 16.43 6.15
C LYS A 69 10.32 16.38 5.93
N LEU A 70 9.60 15.54 6.66
CA LEU A 70 8.13 15.47 6.59
C LEU A 70 7.47 16.76 7.09
N LYS A 71 7.94 17.30 8.24
CA LYS A 71 7.48 18.62 8.71
C LYS A 71 7.70 19.72 7.67
N LYS A 72 8.86 19.74 7.00
CA LYS A 72 9.16 20.71 5.93
C LYS A 72 8.26 20.55 4.70
N ILE A 73 7.92 19.31 4.33
CA ILE A 73 6.96 19.06 3.24
C ILE A 73 5.59 19.60 3.67
N TYR A 74 5.11 19.17 4.84
CA TYR A 74 3.80 19.56 5.36
C TYR A 74 3.64 21.07 5.50
N SER A 75 4.68 21.78 5.99
CA SER A 75 4.64 23.24 6.13
C SER A 75 4.68 23.99 4.80
N LYS A 76 5.24 23.39 3.75
CA LYS A 76 5.33 24.02 2.41
C LYS A 76 4.11 23.73 1.54
N SER A 77 3.49 22.58 1.73
CA SER A 77 2.27 22.21 1.03
C SER A 77 1.06 22.75 1.77
N LYS A 78 0.17 23.51 1.11
CA LYS A 78 -1.20 23.69 1.60
C LYS A 78 -1.94 22.36 1.43
N LEU A 79 -1.63 21.37 2.29
CA LEU A 79 -2.37 20.11 2.32
C LEU A 79 -3.71 20.42 2.94
N GLU A 80 -4.74 20.50 2.10
CA GLU A 80 -6.12 20.49 2.54
C GLU A 80 -6.36 19.24 3.39
N LYS A 81 -7.23 19.37 4.40
CA LYS A 81 -7.61 18.21 5.23
C LYS A 81 -8.19 17.15 4.30
N ILE A 82 -7.51 16.02 4.22
CA ILE A 82 -7.91 14.88 3.40
C ILE A 82 -9.32 14.44 3.84
N ASN A 83 -10.29 14.55 2.92
CA ASN A 83 -11.64 14.06 3.15
C ASN A 83 -11.74 12.57 2.78
N LEU A 84 -11.99 11.72 3.77
CA LEU A 84 -12.06 10.27 3.57
C LEU A 84 -13.20 9.84 2.62
N LYS A 85 -14.24 10.66 2.46
CA LYS A 85 -15.33 10.38 1.51
C LYS A 85 -14.85 10.49 0.07
N GLU A 86 -14.11 11.54 -0.26
CA GLU A 86 -13.53 11.76 -1.59
C GLU A 86 -12.52 10.64 -1.95
N ILE A 87 -11.74 10.14 -0.98
CA ILE A 87 -10.83 9.00 -1.22
C ILE A 87 -11.61 7.74 -1.63
N LYS A 88 -12.76 7.46 -1.01
CA LYS A 88 -13.58 6.28 -1.34
C LYS A 88 -14.22 6.38 -2.72
N GLU A 89 -14.53 7.60 -3.16
CA GLU A 89 -15.01 7.85 -4.52
C GLU A 89 -13.89 7.64 -5.56
N ILE A 90 -12.63 7.91 -5.18
CA ILE A 90 -11.47 7.72 -6.07
C ILE A 90 -11.01 6.25 -6.09
N PHE A 91 -10.94 5.55 -4.96
CA PHE A 91 -10.44 4.18 -4.85
C PHE A 91 -11.45 3.23 -4.20
N THR A 92 -11.74 2.11 -4.87
CA THR A 92 -12.64 1.07 -4.35
C THR A 92 -11.87 0.00 -3.56
N VAL A 93 -12.60 -0.79 -2.75
CA VAL A 93 -12.03 -1.93 -2.01
C VAL A 93 -11.42 -2.97 -2.96
N GLU A 94 -12.02 -3.15 -4.13
CA GLU A 94 -11.53 -4.04 -5.18
C GLU A 94 -10.13 -3.60 -5.66
N ASP A 95 -9.88 -2.29 -5.77
CA ASP A 95 -8.58 -1.75 -6.20
C ASP A 95 -7.49 -2.06 -5.19
N ILE A 96 -7.81 -1.97 -3.89
CA ILE A 96 -6.89 -2.33 -2.80
C ILE A 96 -6.52 -3.82 -2.88
N LYS A 97 -7.50 -4.68 -3.17
CA LYS A 97 -7.27 -6.12 -3.37
C LYS A 97 -6.41 -6.37 -4.62
N ASN A 98 -6.65 -5.62 -5.70
CA ASN A 98 -5.93 -5.74 -6.96
C ASN A 98 -4.47 -5.24 -6.89
N LEU A 99 -4.14 -4.35 -5.95
CA LEU A 99 -2.75 -3.96 -5.68
C LEU A 99 -1.89 -5.17 -5.28
N LYS A 100 -2.48 -6.19 -4.65
CA LYS A 100 -1.77 -7.38 -4.12
C LYS A 100 -0.55 -6.97 -3.30
N LEU A 101 -0.81 -6.17 -2.25
CA LEU A 101 0.19 -5.74 -1.29
C LEU A 101 0.81 -6.97 -0.60
N GLU A 102 2.13 -7.00 -0.55
CA GLU A 102 2.90 -8.08 0.09
C GLU A 102 3.54 -7.52 1.37
N LEU A 103 3.12 -8.00 2.54
CA LEU A 103 3.77 -7.65 3.80
C LEU A 103 5.03 -8.50 3.97
N MET A 104 6.21 -7.87 4.00
CA MET A 104 7.50 -8.56 4.12
C MET A 104 7.99 -8.66 5.57
N TYR A 105 7.66 -7.66 6.39
CA TYR A 105 8.06 -7.58 7.78
C TYR A 105 7.01 -6.80 8.57
N LEU A 106 6.70 -7.27 9.76
CA LEU A 106 5.81 -6.62 10.71
C LEU A 106 6.36 -6.85 12.12
N ASN A 107 6.61 -5.76 12.83
CA ASN A 107 6.84 -5.75 14.26
C ASN A 107 5.97 -4.65 14.87
N VAL A 108 4.91 -5.09 15.54
CA VAL A 108 3.92 -4.22 16.13
C VAL A 108 3.81 -4.50 17.61
N LYS A 109 3.97 -3.47 18.43
CA LYS A 109 3.67 -3.52 19.86
C LYS A 109 2.61 -2.49 20.16
N VAL A 110 1.45 -2.94 20.58
CA VAL A 110 0.32 -2.11 20.96
C VAL A 110 0.01 -2.38 22.41
N LYS A 111 -0.12 -1.32 23.19
CA LYS A 111 -0.65 -1.38 24.55
C LYS A 111 -1.85 -0.43 24.61
N ILE A 112 -3.00 -0.92 25.05
CA ILE A 112 -4.23 -0.14 25.09
C ILE A 112 -4.87 -0.27 26.47
N GLY A 113 -5.27 0.84 27.05
CA GLY A 113 -6.07 0.92 28.26
C GLY A 113 -7.26 1.83 28.00
N LEU A 114 -8.44 1.37 28.35
CA LEU A 114 -9.63 2.21 28.47
C LEU A 114 -9.92 2.45 29.96
N GLU A 115 -10.87 3.32 30.25
CA GLU A 115 -11.37 3.51 31.61
C GLU A 115 -11.95 2.21 32.20
N ASP A 116 -12.62 1.42 31.37
CA ASP A 116 -13.20 0.14 31.73
C ASP A 116 -12.26 -1.03 31.38
N VAL A 117 -11.99 -1.88 32.38
CA VAL A 117 -11.13 -3.07 32.29
C VAL A 117 -11.70 -4.14 31.35
N ILE A 118 -13.02 -4.34 31.36
CA ILE A 118 -13.74 -5.28 30.50
C ILE A 118 -13.67 -4.81 29.06
N LEU A 119 -13.91 -3.52 28.82
CA LEU A 119 -13.78 -2.94 27.47
C LEU A 119 -12.33 -3.05 26.95
N THR A 120 -11.35 -2.78 27.81
CA THR A 120 -9.93 -2.91 27.48
C THR A 120 -9.60 -4.32 27.00
N SER A 121 -10.00 -5.34 27.77
CA SER A 121 -9.71 -6.73 27.47
C SER A 121 -10.43 -7.21 26.20
N SER A 122 -11.69 -6.79 26.04
CA SER A 122 -12.49 -7.10 24.84
C SER A 122 -11.87 -6.49 23.58
N LEU A 123 -11.40 -5.24 23.66
CA LEU A 123 -10.77 -4.56 22.53
C LEU A 123 -9.44 -5.21 22.15
N VAL A 124 -8.61 -5.58 23.13
CA VAL A 124 -7.37 -6.34 22.90
C VAL A 124 -7.66 -7.66 22.20
N PHE A 125 -8.69 -8.39 22.64
CA PHE A 125 -9.12 -9.63 22.01
C PHE A 125 -9.57 -9.42 20.55
N ILE A 126 -10.40 -8.41 20.30
CA ILE A 126 -10.89 -8.08 18.95
C ILE A 126 -9.73 -7.75 18.02
N ILE A 127 -8.80 -6.88 18.43
CA ILE A 127 -7.64 -6.49 17.61
C ILE A 127 -6.74 -7.69 17.34
N SER A 128 -6.45 -8.50 18.35
CA SER A 128 -5.59 -9.69 18.21
C SER A 128 -6.18 -10.69 17.23
N THR A 129 -7.49 -10.91 17.33
CA THR A 129 -8.24 -11.80 16.43
C THR A 129 -8.26 -11.25 15.00
N ALA A 130 -8.53 -9.95 14.84
CA ALA A 130 -8.53 -9.30 13.53
C ALA A 130 -7.17 -9.41 12.83
N ILE A 131 -6.06 -9.16 13.55
CA ILE A 131 -4.70 -9.33 13.02
C ILE A 131 -4.48 -10.78 12.62
N SER A 132 -4.87 -11.75 13.46
CA SER A 132 -4.69 -13.18 13.18
C SER A 132 -5.42 -13.64 11.91
N ILE A 133 -6.60 -13.09 11.63
CA ILE A 133 -7.40 -13.42 10.44
C ILE A 133 -6.84 -12.73 9.18
N LEU A 134 -6.47 -11.45 9.30
CA LEU A 134 -6.05 -10.64 8.14
C LEU A 134 -4.61 -10.94 7.71
N LEU A 135 -3.71 -11.18 8.66
CA LEU A 135 -2.28 -11.30 8.41
C LEU A 135 -1.92 -12.39 7.37
N PRO A 136 -2.50 -13.62 7.40
CA PRO A 136 -2.24 -14.64 6.38
C PRO A 136 -2.60 -14.24 4.96
N HIS A 137 -3.57 -13.33 4.77
CA HIS A 137 -4.03 -12.90 3.45
C HIS A 137 -3.08 -11.88 2.79
N ILE A 138 -2.19 -11.26 3.59
CA ILE A 138 -1.27 -10.20 3.15
C ILE A 138 0.18 -10.71 3.10
N ILE A 139 0.48 -11.81 3.81
CA ILE A 139 1.77 -12.49 3.78
C ILE A 139 1.80 -13.47 2.61
N LYS A 140 2.83 -13.37 1.78
CA LYS A 140 3.03 -14.32 0.67
C LYS A 140 3.93 -15.51 1.04
N THR A 141 4.96 -15.25 1.83
CA THR A 141 5.93 -16.26 2.26
C THR A 141 6.08 -16.16 3.77
N TYR A 142 5.61 -17.18 4.49
CA TYR A 142 5.66 -17.19 5.94
C TYR A 142 7.10 -17.42 6.43
N ASN A 143 7.59 -16.50 7.24
CA ASN A 143 8.82 -16.63 8.00
C ASN A 143 8.53 -16.09 9.40
N SER A 144 8.47 -16.97 10.39
CA SER A 144 7.99 -16.67 11.75
C SER A 144 8.74 -15.51 12.41
N GLY A 145 10.03 -15.33 12.11
CA GLY A 145 10.84 -14.24 12.66
C GLY A 145 10.51 -12.84 12.10
N ASN A 146 9.79 -12.76 10.98
CA ASN A 146 9.51 -11.49 10.31
C ASN A 146 8.17 -10.86 10.71
N TYR A 147 7.29 -11.60 11.39
CA TYR A 147 5.93 -11.18 11.67
C TYR A 147 5.62 -11.35 13.16
N ILE A 148 5.88 -10.31 13.93
CA ILE A 148 5.71 -10.26 15.37
C ILE A 148 4.66 -9.18 15.67
N TYR A 149 3.62 -9.56 16.41
CA TYR A 149 2.66 -8.60 16.93
C TYR A 149 2.34 -8.92 18.39
N GLU A 150 2.30 -7.88 19.21
CA GLU A 150 2.07 -7.96 20.64
C GLU A 150 1.01 -6.92 21.01
N ILE A 151 -0.19 -7.38 21.36
CA ILE A 151 -1.30 -6.53 21.77
C ILE A 151 -1.55 -6.77 23.26
N LEU A 152 -1.27 -5.77 24.09
CA LEU A 152 -1.35 -5.87 25.54
C LEU A 152 -2.42 -4.92 26.11
N PRO A 153 -3.15 -5.36 27.14
CA PRO A 153 -3.98 -4.45 27.93
C PRO A 153 -3.13 -3.56 28.85
N LEU A 154 -3.64 -2.37 29.16
CA LEU A 154 -3.12 -1.45 30.16
C LEU A 154 -4.24 -1.12 31.16
N TYR A 155 -4.14 -1.67 32.37
CA TYR A 155 -5.14 -1.47 33.41
C TYR A 155 -4.80 -0.23 34.25
N VAL A 156 -5.01 0.95 33.67
CA VAL A 156 -4.70 2.25 34.31
C VAL A 156 -5.96 3.10 34.52
N ASN A 157 -7.16 2.51 34.30
CA ASN A 157 -8.48 3.15 34.42
C ASN A 157 -8.55 4.53 33.74
N LYS A 158 -7.89 4.67 32.59
CA LYS A 158 -7.86 5.87 31.77
C LYS A 158 -7.61 5.50 30.32
N ASN A 159 -8.15 6.29 29.41
CA ASN A 159 -7.92 6.13 27.98
C ASN A 159 -6.45 6.39 27.65
N SER A 160 -5.71 5.32 27.40
CA SER A 160 -4.27 5.29 27.26
C SER A 160 -3.88 4.35 26.14
N TYR A 161 -2.90 4.77 25.35
CA TYR A 161 -2.38 3.96 24.27
C TYR A 161 -0.89 4.15 24.09
N TYR A 162 -0.25 3.09 23.62
CA TYR A 162 1.13 3.08 23.17
C TYR A 162 1.19 2.16 21.95
N ILE A 163 1.70 2.68 20.85
CA ILE A 163 1.83 1.96 19.58
C ILE A 163 3.27 2.13 19.12
N LYS A 164 3.95 1.01 18.90
CA LYS A 164 5.25 0.96 18.23
C LYS A 164 5.12 0.08 16.98
N LEU A 165 5.51 0.62 15.83
CA LEU A 165 5.38 -0.02 14.54
C LEU A 165 6.72 0.03 13.78
N HIS A 166 7.14 -1.13 13.31
CA HIS A 166 8.14 -1.27 12.28
C HIS A 166 7.60 -2.26 11.24
N CYS A 167 7.46 -1.83 9.99
CA CYS A 167 6.95 -2.69 8.94
C CYS A 167 7.65 -2.45 7.60
N ILE A 168 7.63 -3.48 6.75
CA ILE A 168 8.09 -3.43 5.37
C ILE A 168 6.98 -4.00 4.49
N ILE A 169 6.48 -3.17 3.59
CA ILE A 169 5.44 -3.53 2.60
C ILE A 169 6.06 -3.45 1.22
N GLN A 170 5.76 -4.43 0.37
CA GLN A 170 6.19 -4.50 -1.02
C GLN A 170 4.97 -4.52 -1.94
N LEU A 171 5.09 -3.84 -3.07
CA LEU A 171 4.06 -3.74 -4.10
C LEU A 171 4.71 -3.87 -5.48
N LYS A 172 4.20 -4.75 -6.35
CA LYS A 172 4.71 -4.86 -7.72
C LYS A 172 4.21 -3.69 -8.57
N ILE A 173 5.10 -3.08 -9.35
CA ILE A 173 4.76 -1.94 -10.22
C ILE A 173 3.69 -2.33 -11.25
N VAL A 174 3.72 -3.58 -11.76
CA VAL A 174 2.70 -4.10 -12.69
C VAL A 174 1.28 -3.97 -12.15
N HIS A 175 1.06 -4.21 -10.85
CA HIS A 175 -0.27 -4.09 -10.26
C HIS A 175 -0.75 -2.63 -10.18
N ILE A 176 0.18 -1.69 -9.93
CA ILE A 176 -0.10 -0.26 -10.00
C ILE A 176 -0.48 0.16 -11.42
N ILE A 177 0.32 -0.24 -12.41
CA ILE A 177 0.06 0.05 -13.83
C ILE A 177 -1.31 -0.51 -14.24
N ASN A 178 -1.64 -1.74 -13.82
CA ASN A 178 -2.92 -2.36 -14.14
C ASN A 178 -4.11 -1.55 -13.60
N ILE A 179 -4.03 -1.05 -12.37
CA ILE A 179 -5.08 -0.20 -11.80
C ILE A 179 -5.20 1.11 -12.58
N ILE A 180 -4.07 1.79 -12.84
CA ILE A 180 -4.07 3.01 -13.66
C ILE A 180 -4.71 2.75 -15.03
N TYR A 181 -4.40 1.62 -15.67
CA TYR A 181 -4.98 1.22 -16.95
C TYR A 181 -6.50 1.04 -16.86
N ILE A 182 -7.01 0.38 -15.81
CA ILE A 182 -8.46 0.21 -15.59
C ILE A 182 -9.15 1.58 -15.48
N TYR A 183 -8.59 2.52 -14.72
CA TYR A 183 -9.14 3.87 -14.60
C TYR A 183 -9.09 4.65 -15.91
N LEU A 184 -7.97 4.60 -16.63
CA LEU A 184 -7.83 5.24 -17.95
C LEU A 184 -8.81 4.65 -18.98
N LYS A 185 -9.14 3.36 -18.88
CA LYS A 185 -10.13 2.70 -19.74
C LYS A 185 -11.55 3.12 -19.40
N LYS A 186 -11.93 3.16 -18.10
CA LYS A 186 -13.25 3.62 -17.65
C LYS A 186 -13.56 5.06 -18.09
N GLY A 187 -12.58 5.96 -18.00
CA GLY A 187 -12.76 7.34 -18.49
C GLY A 187 -12.97 7.49 -20.00
N ARG A 188 -12.76 6.43 -20.80
CA ARG A 188 -12.94 6.43 -22.26
C ARG A 188 -14.25 5.81 -22.75
N SER A 189 -14.89 4.93 -21.97
CA SER A 189 -16.16 4.29 -22.36
C SER A 189 -17.32 5.30 -22.38
N ASP A 190 -17.37 6.19 -21.40
CA ASP A 190 -18.53 7.04 -21.16
C ASP A 190 -18.71 8.14 -22.23
N LYS A 191 -17.69 8.41 -23.06
CA LYS A 191 -17.80 9.36 -24.19
C LYS A 191 -18.22 8.72 -25.51
N TYR A 192 -18.19 7.38 -25.64
CA TYR A 192 -18.40 6.71 -26.93
C TYR A 192 -19.17 5.39 -26.85
N GLU A 193 -19.88 5.10 -25.76
CA GLU A 193 -20.89 4.04 -25.72
C GLU A 193 -22.07 4.40 -26.63
N ARG A 194 -21.85 4.21 -27.94
CA ARG A 194 -22.93 4.02 -28.90
C ARG A 194 -23.67 2.77 -28.46
N ALA A 195 -24.94 2.92 -28.11
CA ALA A 195 -25.89 1.82 -28.07
C ALA A 195 -25.88 1.11 -29.44
N SER A 196 -25.10 0.04 -29.59
CA SER A 196 -25.18 -0.82 -30.76
C SER A 196 -26.36 -1.77 -30.58
N ASN A 197 -27.58 -1.21 -30.54
CA ASN A 197 -28.79 -1.99 -30.76
C ASN A 197 -28.94 -2.26 -32.27
N ARG A 198 -27.94 -2.92 -32.87
CA ARG A 198 -28.00 -3.46 -34.23
C ARG A 198 -27.98 -4.98 -34.13
N ARG A 199 -29.09 -5.56 -33.68
CA ARG A 199 -29.55 -6.81 -34.30
C ARG A 199 -29.99 -6.41 -35.71
N SER A 200 -29.14 -6.63 -36.71
CA SER A 200 -29.42 -6.25 -38.09
C SER A 200 -29.94 -7.40 -38.95
N TYR A 201 -30.30 -8.54 -38.35
CA TYR A 201 -30.77 -9.71 -39.10
C TYR A 201 -31.90 -10.40 -38.34
N GLU A 202 -33.06 -9.78 -38.35
CA GLU A 202 -34.32 -10.45 -38.07
C GLU A 202 -35.21 -10.13 -39.28
N HIS A 203 -35.43 -11.16 -40.11
CA HIS A 203 -36.21 -11.19 -41.36
C HIS A 203 -35.55 -10.63 -42.63
N SER A 204 -34.88 -11.52 -43.35
CA SER A 204 -34.90 -11.50 -44.82
C SER A 204 -35.50 -12.84 -45.26
N TYR A 205 -36.57 -12.71 -46.04
CA TYR A 205 -37.41 -13.79 -46.57
C TYR A 205 -36.62 -14.76 -47.45
N GLU A 206 -36.73 -16.05 -47.15
CA GLU A 206 -36.86 -17.17 -48.09
C GLU A 206 -37.61 -18.32 -47.38
#